data_AF-A0A7Y2Q151-F1
#
_entry.id   AF-A0A7Y2Q151-F1
#
_cell.length_a   1.000
_cell.length_b   1.000
_cell.length_c   1.000
_cell.angle_alpha   90.00
_cell.angle_beta   90.00
_cell.angle_gamma   90.00
#
_symmetry.space_group_name_H-M   'P 1'
#
loop_
_entity.id
_entity.type
_entity.pdbx_description
1 polymer ?
#
loop_
_entity_poly.entity_id
_entity_poly.type
_entity_poly.pdbx_seq_one_letter_code
_entity_poly.pdbx_strand_id
1 'polypeptide(L)'
;VFAAPPAAASPTQPAQGPRPRRAVWWTLAASAVLVVVAVVVGVSLPGLLGSTPRSSPQPEETIVRPQDPGAAIVAPPADLAGAVVDGQVTFTWTNPDPHEGDRYVWGVVTRADAEPDLDSVDAPTVTVPADPSGTTCVEVLVRRANGGSSEPARSCAP
;
A
#
# COMPACT_ATOMS: atom_id res chain seq x y z
N VAL A 1 -62.99 -49.27 -17.51
CA VAL A 1 -62.17 -48.44 -18.44
C VAL A 1 -60.99 -47.94 -17.65
N PHE A 2 -59.84 -48.62 -17.77
CA PHE A 2 -58.60 -48.25 -17.09
C PHE A 2 -57.86 -47.24 -17.95
N ALA A 3 -57.61 -46.06 -17.39
CA ALA A 3 -56.81 -45.00 -18.01
C ALA A 3 -55.46 -44.89 -17.28
N ALA A 4 -54.38 -45.07 -18.03
CA ALA A 4 -53.05 -44.48 -17.83
C ALA A 4 -52.71 -43.80 -19.17
N PRO A 5 -51.86 -42.74 -19.27
CA PRO A 5 -50.66 -42.44 -18.46
C PRO A 5 -50.49 -40.88 -18.28
N PRO A 6 -49.31 -40.23 -18.05
CA PRO A 6 -47.93 -40.71 -17.85
C PRO A 6 -47.15 -40.08 -16.65
N ALA A 7 -46.01 -40.72 -16.37
CA ALA A 7 -44.79 -40.24 -15.71
C ALA A 7 -44.85 -38.92 -14.92
N ALA A 8 -44.95 -39.02 -13.59
CA ALA A 8 -44.56 -37.93 -12.71
C ALA A 8 -43.06 -37.67 -12.87
N ALA A 9 -42.75 -36.42 -13.20
CA ALA A 9 -41.42 -35.90 -13.47
C ALA A 9 -40.43 -36.18 -12.34
N SER A 10 -39.21 -36.57 -12.69
CA SER A 10 -38.05 -36.55 -11.80
C SER A 10 -37.94 -35.17 -11.12
N PRO A 11 -37.58 -35.09 -9.83
CA PRO A 11 -37.36 -33.79 -9.19
C PRO A 11 -36.27 -33.04 -9.96
N THR A 12 -36.62 -31.85 -10.44
CA THR A 12 -35.69 -30.88 -11.04
C THR A 12 -34.54 -30.65 -10.06
N GLN A 13 -33.39 -31.25 -10.34
CA GLN A 13 -32.14 -30.91 -9.67
C GLN A 13 -31.87 -29.44 -9.98
N PRO A 14 -31.72 -28.55 -8.98
CA PRO A 14 -31.43 -27.16 -9.26
C PRO A 14 -30.14 -27.10 -10.09
N ALA A 15 -30.26 -26.52 -11.28
CA ALA A 15 -29.15 -26.27 -12.17
C ALA A 15 -28.06 -25.56 -11.37
N GLN A 16 -26.94 -26.24 -11.14
CA GLN A 16 -25.76 -25.63 -10.58
C GLN A 16 -25.26 -24.61 -11.60
N GLY A 17 -25.65 -23.35 -11.40
CA GLY A 17 -25.21 -22.24 -12.22
C GLY A 17 -23.68 -22.18 -12.25
N PRO A 18 -23.07 -21.64 -13.32
CA PRO A 18 -21.63 -21.52 -13.41
C PRO A 18 -21.10 -20.73 -12.22
N ARG A 19 -20.23 -21.36 -11.41
CA ARG A 19 -19.60 -20.71 -10.26
C ARG A 19 -18.93 -19.40 -10.73
N PRO A 20 -19.24 -18.24 -10.14
CA PRO A 20 -18.60 -17.00 -10.53
C PRO A 20 -17.12 -17.09 -10.17
N ARG A 21 -16.27 -17.03 -11.20
CA ARG A 21 -14.80 -17.05 -11.11
C ARG A 21 -14.21 -15.97 -10.19
N ARG A 22 -15.04 -15.02 -9.73
CA ARG A 22 -14.69 -13.96 -8.78
C ARG A 22 -14.50 -14.46 -7.34
N ALA A 23 -15.10 -15.57 -6.94
CA ALA A 23 -14.98 -16.08 -5.56
C ALA A 23 -13.60 -16.71 -5.27
N VAL A 24 -12.89 -17.17 -6.31
CA VAL A 24 -11.56 -17.79 -6.17
C VAL A 24 -10.49 -16.74 -5.85
N TRP A 25 -10.67 -15.50 -6.27
CA TRP A 25 -9.73 -14.40 -5.99
C TRP A 25 -9.82 -13.91 -4.54
N TRP A 26 -10.99 -14.02 -3.92
CA TRP A 26 -11.18 -13.68 -2.50
C TRP A 26 -10.55 -14.69 -1.55
N THR A 27 -10.50 -15.97 -1.91
CA THR A 27 -9.84 -17.00 -1.08
C THR A 27 -8.32 -16.92 -1.14
N LEU A 28 -7.75 -16.42 -2.25
CA LEU A 28 -6.30 -16.20 -2.39
C LEU A 28 -5.83 -14.97 -1.59
N ALA A 29 -6.64 -13.92 -1.52
CA ALA A 29 -6.35 -12.73 -0.73
C ALA A 29 -6.33 -13.02 0.79
N ALA A 30 -7.25 -13.87 1.28
CA ALA A 30 -7.32 -14.23 2.70
C ALA A 30 -6.10 -15.06 3.16
N SER A 31 -5.57 -15.95 2.31
CA SER A 31 -4.37 -16.73 2.64
C SER A 31 -3.08 -15.90 2.63
N ALA A 32 -2.98 -14.89 1.76
CA ALA A 32 -1.82 -14.00 1.70
C ALA A 32 -1.74 -13.08 2.94
N VAL A 33 -2.87 -12.54 3.40
CA VAL A 33 -2.94 -11.69 4.60
C VAL A 33 -2.48 -12.46 5.85
N LEU A 34 -2.84 -13.74 5.98
CA LEU A 34 -2.48 -14.55 7.15
C LEU A 34 -0.97 -14.88 7.19
N VAL A 35 -0.33 -15.03 6.02
CA VAL A 35 1.13 -15.19 5.92
C VAL A 35 1.85 -13.87 6.23
N VAL A 36 1.33 -12.73 5.77
CA VAL A 36 1.90 -11.41 6.10
C VAL A 36 1.84 -11.13 7.61
N VAL A 37 0.72 -11.43 8.27
CA VAL A 37 0.60 -11.27 9.74
C VAL A 37 1.55 -12.22 10.48
N ALA A 38 1.74 -13.46 10.02
CA ALA A 38 2.68 -14.40 10.62
C ALA A 38 4.15 -13.97 10.45
N VAL A 39 4.52 -13.34 9.34
CA VAL A 39 5.86 -12.77 9.11
C VAL A 39 6.09 -11.55 10.02
N VAL A 40 5.08 -10.68 10.22
CA VAL A 40 5.18 -9.54 11.14
C VAL A 40 5.36 -9.99 12.60
N VAL A 41 4.68 -11.04 13.04
CA VAL A 41 4.77 -11.52 14.43
C VAL A 41 6.03 -12.38 14.67
N GLY A 42 6.46 -13.18 13.68
CA GLY A 42 7.64 -14.06 13.80
C GLY A 42 8.99 -13.33 13.80
N VAL A 43 9.07 -12.13 13.22
CA VAL A 43 10.30 -11.31 13.18
C VAL A 43 10.44 -10.40 14.42
N SER A 44 9.43 -10.38 15.31
CA SER A 44 9.40 -9.53 16.51
C SER A 44 10.15 -10.09 17.74
N LEU A 45 10.93 -11.17 17.63
CA LEU A 45 11.81 -11.64 18.71
C LEU A 45 13.24 -12.00 18.24
N PRO A 46 14.06 -10.99 17.93
CA PRO A 46 15.41 -11.02 18.50
C PRO A 46 15.78 -9.64 19.05
N GLY A 47 15.03 -9.17 20.06
CA GLY A 47 15.28 -7.92 20.79
C GLY A 47 16.20 -8.08 22.00
N LEU A 48 16.91 -9.21 22.15
CA LEU A 48 17.95 -9.35 23.16
C LEU A 48 19.29 -9.27 22.45
N LEU A 49 19.98 -8.13 22.63
CA LEU A 49 21.34 -7.81 22.19
C LEU A 49 21.45 -7.15 20.81
N GLY A 50 21.38 -5.82 20.81
CA GLY A 50 22.28 -5.02 19.96
C GLY A 50 21.62 -4.12 18.93
N SER A 51 21.92 -2.82 19.06
CA SER A 51 21.80 -1.76 18.05
C SER A 51 20.38 -1.42 17.57
N THR A 52 19.75 -0.47 18.27
CA THR A 52 18.78 0.44 17.65
C THR A 52 19.50 1.29 16.59
N PRO A 53 19.18 1.20 15.29
CA PRO A 53 19.46 2.31 14.40
C PRO A 53 18.59 3.46 14.90
N ARG A 54 19.24 4.53 15.36
CA ARG A 54 18.55 5.78 15.64
C ARG A 54 17.85 6.18 14.34
N SER A 55 16.52 6.22 14.35
CA SER A 55 15.77 7.12 13.48
C SER A 55 16.39 8.50 13.64
N SER A 56 17.14 8.94 12.64
CA SER A 56 17.68 10.29 12.62
C SER A 56 16.51 11.22 12.32
N PRO A 57 16.14 12.16 13.21
CA PRO A 57 15.18 13.20 12.86
C PRO A 57 15.89 14.13 11.88
N GLN A 58 15.63 13.96 10.58
CA GLN A 58 16.11 14.90 9.57
C GLN A 58 15.25 16.18 9.68
N PRO A 59 15.85 17.38 9.71
CA PRO A 59 15.15 18.62 10.04
C PRO A 59 13.99 18.93 9.09
N GLU A 60 12.86 19.36 9.66
CA GLU A 60 11.75 19.98 8.95
C GLU A 60 12.26 21.26 8.25
N GLU A 61 12.52 21.19 6.95
CA GLU A 61 12.63 22.40 6.13
C GLU A 61 11.21 22.83 5.77
N THR A 62 10.60 23.65 6.65
CA THR A 62 9.29 24.25 6.41
C THR A 62 9.36 25.21 5.23
N ILE A 63 9.19 24.68 4.01
CA ILE A 63 8.89 25.48 2.83
C ILE A 63 7.44 25.94 2.98
N VAL A 64 7.22 27.14 3.54
CA VAL A 64 5.89 27.75 3.66
C VAL A 64 5.35 28.05 2.26
N ARG A 65 4.63 27.09 1.66
CA ARG A 65 3.86 27.30 0.44
C ARG A 65 2.56 28.06 0.81
N PRO A 66 2.08 29.02 0.01
CA PRO A 66 0.83 29.75 0.31
C PRO A 66 -0.33 28.79 0.53
N GLN A 67 -0.86 28.75 1.76
CA GLN A 67 -2.01 27.93 2.13
C GLN A 67 -3.29 28.63 1.66
N ASP A 68 -4.14 27.92 0.91
CA ASP A 68 -5.49 28.39 0.57
C ASP A 68 -6.36 28.29 1.83
N PRO A 69 -6.92 29.40 2.34
CA PRO A 69 -7.63 29.44 3.63
C PRO A 69 -8.95 28.66 3.69
N GLY A 70 -9.30 27.86 2.67
CA GLY A 70 -10.48 26.99 2.67
C GLY A 70 -10.22 25.49 2.44
N ALA A 71 -8.98 25.06 2.18
CA ALA A 71 -8.69 23.66 1.91
C ALA A 71 -8.55 22.86 3.22
N ALA A 72 -9.34 21.79 3.36
CA ALA A 72 -9.09 20.81 4.42
C ALA A 72 -7.67 20.24 4.25
N ILE A 73 -6.83 20.42 5.27
CA ILE A 73 -5.43 19.98 5.24
C ILE A 73 -5.41 18.45 5.17
N VAL A 74 -4.78 17.90 4.13
CA VAL A 74 -4.59 16.45 3.98
C VAL A 74 -3.32 16.07 4.74
N ALA A 75 -3.42 15.09 5.64
CA ALA A 75 -2.27 14.63 6.41
C ALA A 75 -1.23 13.96 5.49
N PRO A 76 0.08 14.21 5.70
CA PRO A 76 1.13 13.52 4.97
C PRO A 76 1.19 12.03 5.35
N PRO A 77 1.80 11.18 4.50
CA PRO A 77 2.08 9.79 4.85
C PRO A 77 2.91 9.69 6.14
N ALA A 78 2.55 8.76 7.02
CA ALA A 78 3.29 8.47 8.24
C ALA A 78 4.05 7.15 8.12
N ASP A 79 4.99 6.91 9.05
CA ASP A 79 5.78 5.69 9.15
C ASP A 79 6.50 5.29 7.85
N LEU A 80 6.86 6.27 7.01
CA LEU A 80 7.55 6.02 5.74
C LEU A 80 8.97 5.49 5.99
N ALA A 81 9.17 4.21 5.68
CA ALA A 81 10.44 3.52 5.87
C ALA A 81 10.76 2.59 4.70
N GLY A 82 12.04 2.47 4.38
CA GLY A 82 12.56 1.58 3.34
C GLY A 82 13.34 0.40 3.91
N ALA A 83 13.20 -0.77 3.30
CA ALA A 83 13.94 -1.99 3.63
C ALA A 83 14.58 -2.58 2.37
N VAL A 84 15.87 -2.92 2.45
CA VAL A 84 16.64 -3.50 1.35
C VAL A 84 16.46 -5.02 1.33
N VAL A 85 16.08 -5.56 0.17
CA VAL A 85 15.97 -7.00 -0.08
C VAL A 85 16.45 -7.27 -1.51
N ASP A 86 17.45 -8.14 -1.66
CA ASP A 86 17.95 -8.62 -2.96
C ASP A 86 18.27 -7.51 -3.99
N GLY A 87 18.88 -6.41 -3.56
CA GLY A 87 19.24 -5.28 -4.42
C GLY A 87 18.05 -4.40 -4.83
N GLN A 88 16.90 -4.57 -4.19
CA GLN A 88 15.75 -3.69 -4.26
C GLN A 88 15.52 -3.04 -2.90
N VAL A 89 14.85 -1.89 -2.89
CA VAL A 89 14.38 -1.21 -1.68
C VAL A 89 12.86 -1.18 -1.72
N THR A 90 12.23 -1.78 -0.72
CA THR A 90 10.78 -1.70 -0.53
C THR A 90 10.47 -0.63 0.51
N PHE A 91 9.76 0.40 0.08
CA PHE A 91 9.22 1.43 0.96
C PHE A 91 7.78 1.12 1.33
N THR A 92 7.45 1.38 2.59
CA THR A 92 6.10 1.24 3.15
C THR A 92 5.76 2.47 3.97
N TRP A 93 4.49 2.85 3.98
CA TRP A 93 3.97 3.97 4.77
C TRP A 93 2.54 3.70 5.23
N THR A 94 1.96 4.63 5.99
CA THR A 94 0.55 4.63 6.39
C THR A 94 -0.09 5.97 5.99
N ASN A 95 -1.40 5.95 5.69
CA ASN A 95 -2.20 7.18 5.60
C ASN A 95 -2.92 7.37 6.94
N PRO A 96 -2.57 8.40 7.74
CA PRO A 96 -3.18 8.62 9.06
C PRO A 96 -4.68 8.87 9.03
N ASP A 97 -5.20 9.36 7.90
CA ASP A 97 -6.61 9.68 7.69
C ASP A 97 -7.07 9.18 6.31
N PRO A 98 -7.28 7.87 6.13
CA PRO A 98 -7.58 7.28 4.83
C PRO A 98 -9.03 7.55 4.40
N HIS A 99 -9.21 8.11 3.20
CA HIS A 99 -10.52 8.33 2.60
C HIS A 99 -10.67 7.50 1.32
N GLU A 100 -11.92 7.23 0.93
CA GLU A 100 -12.19 6.49 -0.29
C GLU A 100 -11.69 7.26 -1.53
N GLY A 101 -10.97 6.55 -2.40
CA GLY A 101 -10.39 7.13 -3.61
C GLY A 101 -9.08 7.89 -3.39
N ASP A 102 -8.51 7.84 -2.18
CA ASP A 102 -7.13 8.28 -1.96
C ASP A 102 -6.15 7.44 -2.76
N ARG A 103 -5.13 8.11 -3.27
CA ARG A 103 -3.98 7.52 -3.95
C ARG A 103 -2.70 8.15 -3.40
N TYR A 104 -1.58 7.48 -3.60
CA TYR A 104 -0.27 8.01 -3.26
C TYR A 104 0.45 8.45 -4.52
N VAL A 105 1.05 9.62 -4.46
CA VAL A 105 1.97 10.11 -5.49
C VAL A 105 3.36 10.05 -4.92
N TRP A 106 4.30 9.47 -5.64
CA TRP A 106 5.64 9.18 -5.11
C TRP A 106 6.71 9.30 -6.18
N GLY A 107 7.97 9.45 -5.79
CA GLY A 107 9.10 9.44 -6.72
C GLY A 107 10.44 9.20 -6.02
N VAL A 108 11.43 8.74 -6.79
CA VAL A 108 12.82 8.56 -6.30
C VAL A 108 13.55 9.89 -6.36
N VAL A 109 14.11 10.31 -5.21
CA VAL A 109 14.87 11.56 -5.09
C VAL A 109 16.29 11.31 -5.58
N THR A 110 16.60 11.77 -6.79
CA THR A 110 17.94 11.59 -7.40
C THR A 110 18.91 12.70 -7.02
N ARG A 111 18.41 13.89 -6.67
CA ARG A 111 19.18 15.05 -6.18
C ARG A 111 18.32 15.82 -5.18
N ALA A 112 18.94 16.38 -4.15
CA ALA A 112 18.22 17.07 -3.06
C ALA A 112 17.36 18.24 -3.55
N ASP A 113 17.83 18.96 -4.58
CA ASP A 113 17.19 20.18 -5.11
C ASP A 113 16.40 19.95 -6.40
N ALA A 114 16.26 18.70 -6.85
CA ALA A 114 15.53 18.35 -8.06
C ALA A 114 14.18 17.74 -7.70
N GLU A 115 13.13 18.19 -8.38
CA GLU A 115 11.81 17.59 -8.27
C GLU A 115 11.86 16.19 -8.91
N PRO A 116 11.45 15.13 -8.19
CA PRO A 116 11.51 13.78 -8.71
C PRO A 116 10.45 13.58 -9.81
N ASP A 117 10.70 12.64 -10.72
CA ASP A 117 9.65 12.13 -11.59
C ASP A 117 8.62 11.38 -10.73
N LEU A 118 7.38 11.87 -10.74
CA LEU A 118 6.31 11.39 -9.87
C LEU A 118 5.43 10.35 -10.56
N ASP A 119 5.26 9.22 -9.89
CA ASP A 119 4.34 8.14 -10.23
C ASP A 119 3.19 8.07 -9.22
N SER A 120 2.20 7.22 -9.50
CA SER A 120 1.08 7.00 -8.58
C SER A 120 0.83 5.54 -8.29
N VAL A 121 0.41 5.25 -7.07
CA VAL A 121 0.09 3.90 -6.58
C VAL A 121 -1.09 3.97 -5.60
N ASP A 122 -1.93 2.94 -5.61
CA ASP A 122 -3.08 2.85 -4.69
C ASP A 122 -2.70 2.18 -3.35
N ALA A 123 -1.71 1.27 -3.38
CA ALA A 123 -1.20 0.60 -2.20
C ALA A 123 -0.16 1.49 -1.48
N PRO A 124 -0.07 1.43 -0.14
CA PRO A 124 0.88 2.22 0.63
C PRO A 124 2.28 1.57 0.66
N THR A 125 2.73 1.10 -0.50
CA THR A 125 4.03 0.45 -0.68
C THR A 125 4.52 0.62 -2.10
N VAL A 126 5.85 0.72 -2.24
CA VAL A 126 6.53 0.66 -3.53
C VAL A 126 7.85 -0.09 -3.40
N THR A 127 8.26 -0.77 -4.46
CA THR A 127 9.58 -1.39 -4.56
C THR A 127 10.33 -0.75 -5.72
N VAL A 128 11.56 -0.33 -5.47
CA VAL A 128 12.45 0.30 -6.44
C VAL A 128 13.82 -0.38 -6.43
N PRO A 129 14.60 -0.30 -7.52
CA PRO A 129 15.99 -0.70 -7.50
C PRO A 129 16.79 0.12 -6.47
N ALA A 130 17.72 -0.54 -5.78
CA ALA A 130 18.68 0.16 -4.94
C ALA A 130 19.57 1.08 -5.79
N ASP A 131 19.83 2.28 -5.28
CA ASP A 131 20.65 3.26 -5.96
C ASP A 131 22.13 2.84 -5.86
N PRO A 132 22.88 2.83 -6.96
CA PRO A 132 24.28 2.39 -6.96
C PRO A 132 25.20 3.29 -6.11
N SER A 133 24.76 4.50 -5.72
CA SER A 133 25.47 5.36 -4.77
C SER A 133 25.39 4.88 -3.32
N GLY A 134 24.55 3.87 -3.02
CA GLY A 134 24.41 3.26 -1.70
C GLY A 134 23.39 3.96 -0.79
N THR A 135 22.53 4.82 -1.34
CA THR A 135 21.38 5.34 -0.60
C THR A 135 20.25 5.63 -1.58
N THR A 136 19.09 5.01 -1.37
CA THR A 136 17.87 5.31 -2.14
C THR A 136 16.93 6.14 -1.29
N CYS A 137 16.53 7.29 -1.80
CA CYS A 137 15.55 8.16 -1.15
C CYS A 137 14.26 8.20 -1.99
N VAL A 138 13.12 8.19 -1.32
CA VAL A 138 11.82 8.43 -1.95
C VAL A 138 11.08 9.55 -1.25
N GLU A 139 10.21 10.19 -2.01
CA GLU A 139 9.22 11.13 -1.53
C GLU A 139 7.83 10.60 -1.84
N VAL A 140 6.87 10.77 -0.92
CA VAL A 140 5.49 10.30 -1.05
C VAL A 140 4.53 11.35 -0.51
N LEU A 141 3.42 11.60 -1.19
CA LEU A 141 2.31 12.42 -0.72
C LEU A 141 0.97 11.72 -0.93
N VAL A 142 -0.03 12.08 -0.13
CA VAL A 142 -1.42 11.65 -0.30
C VAL A 142 -2.11 12.57 -1.29
N ARG A 143 -2.82 12.00 -2.27
CA ARG A 143 -3.69 12.71 -3.20
C ARG A 143 -5.12 12.21 -3.01
N ARG A 144 -6.01 13.10 -2.60
CA ARG A 144 -7.44 12.86 -2.42
C ARG A 144 -8.18 12.79 -3.76
N ALA A 145 -9.30 12.08 -3.78
CA ALA A 145 -10.20 12.05 -4.94
C ALA A 145 -10.77 13.44 -5.30
N ASN A 146 -10.94 14.33 -4.31
CA ASN A 146 -11.38 15.71 -4.53
C ASN A 146 -10.27 16.65 -5.05
N GLY A 147 -9.08 16.10 -5.31
CA GLY A 147 -7.93 16.83 -5.85
C GLY A 147 -6.96 17.40 -4.82
N GLY A 148 -7.32 17.40 -3.52
CA GLY A 148 -6.44 17.86 -2.44
C GLY A 148 -5.18 17.00 -2.28
N SER A 149 -4.07 17.61 -1.87
CA SER A 149 -2.79 16.94 -1.66
C SER A 149 -2.23 17.26 -0.29
N SER A 150 -1.53 16.30 0.31
CA SER A 150 -0.73 16.56 1.51
C SER A 150 0.60 17.24 1.17
N GLU A 151 1.31 17.66 2.21
CA GLU A 151 2.77 17.85 2.09
C GLU A 151 3.46 16.50 1.81
N PRO A 152 4.62 16.52 1.13
CA PRO A 152 5.40 15.31 0.91
C PRO A 152 6.13 14.83 2.17
N ALA A 153 6.12 13.51 2.39
CA ALA A 153 6.98 12.82 3.34
C ALA A 153 8.16 12.20 2.59
N ARG A 154 9.38 12.32 3.15
CA ARG A 154 10.61 11.81 2.53
C ARG A 154 11.31 10.83 3.45
N SER A 155 11.87 9.76 2.90
CA SER A 155 12.66 8.78 3.64
C SER A 155 13.75 8.17 2.76
N CYS A 156 14.82 7.71 3.39
CA CYS A 156 15.96 7.10 2.69
C CYS A 156 16.32 5.76 3.33
N ALA A 157 16.75 4.82 2.50
CA ALA A 157 17.30 3.54 2.91
C ALA A 157 18.75 3.39 2.38
N PRO A 158 19.65 2.74 3.15
CA PRO A 158 21.02 2.47 2.74
C PRO A 158 21.11 1.37 1.67
#